data_AF-A0AAW5TPE5-F1
#
_entry.id   AF-A0AAW5TPE5-F1
#
_cell.length_a   1.000
_cell.length_b   1.000
_cell.length_c   1.000
_cell.angle_alpha   90.00
_cell.angle_beta   90.00
_cell.angle_gamma   90.00
#
_symmetry.space_group_name_H-M   'P 1'
#
loop_
_entity.id
_entity.type
_entity.pdbx_description
1 polymer ?
#
loop_
_entity_poly.entity_id
_entity_poly.type
_entity_poly.pdbx_seq_one_letter_code
_entity_poly.pdbx_strand_id
1 'polypeptide(L)'
;MKKLKSIYLLLFSVLVIGAFASCAGSTDDDDGKPDAFKGEAYFTVQVAVAGDTKATSRAAGPQGGEDGEGRETAFENEYKVNNVCVFLYSSTTGISDGDAKIEQAFYFKKPTEKPGNTKYDKVYTFEKKQCLPIVVSKAYHVLVVANAGDITNTYLNKKLSELRDAHLPAFDSTSKYFIMTSEKDATTELTSAGGNATGDGTEANPLTVNVDIERLAARIDIDPGDGKYVDSPTNPGIGTYAFDVKDVSNSLVGGFVLESILPYNKLTSGEFCIKRVGDKTGATLSYLGDETTVSETDKKATNYVIDPWTSGKNTGSTPSGLTYNVRKLNDAGWPSATGYLPVKKVLGTASSFFVLDYAMENTTFDNSEEYATGLVFKGKYYELSDWDTTNKQPKPGKSGTDKYYTYTIRHSDPTGAGPKTAPMYYGIVRNNIYRIKIEGVVGEKKGMVLTIAVKKWAKYTHAETSM
;
A
#
# COMPACT_ATOMS: atom_id res chain seq x y z
N MET A 1 -67.82 26.68 -57.83
CA MET A 1 -68.69 25.57 -58.24
C MET A 1 -68.06 24.26 -57.76
N LYS A 2 -68.83 23.43 -57.05
CA LYS A 2 -68.46 22.07 -56.63
C LYS A 2 -68.52 21.10 -57.81
N LYS A 3 -67.94 19.91 -57.60
CA LYS A 3 -68.19 18.58 -58.22
C LYS A 3 -67.13 18.18 -59.26
N LEU A 4 -66.68 16.94 -59.37
CA LEU A 4 -66.79 15.69 -58.60
C LEU A 4 -65.71 14.74 -59.19
N LYS A 5 -65.31 13.75 -58.40
CA LYS A 5 -64.43 12.62 -58.74
C LYS A 5 -64.91 11.84 -59.98
N SER A 6 -63.97 11.25 -60.73
CA SER A 6 -64.12 9.88 -61.23
C SER A 6 -62.78 9.19 -61.51
N ILE A 7 -62.77 7.90 -61.17
CA ILE A 7 -61.69 6.89 -61.20
C ILE A 7 -61.71 6.17 -62.56
N TYR A 8 -60.55 5.62 -62.99
CA TYR A 8 -60.28 4.35 -63.70
C TYR A 8 -59.00 4.53 -64.57
N LEU A 9 -57.84 3.96 -64.21
CA LEU A 9 -57.40 2.56 -64.37
C LEU A 9 -56.53 2.37 -65.63
N LEU A 10 -55.21 2.20 -65.45
CA LEU A 10 -54.32 1.32 -66.24
C LEU A 10 -52.96 1.29 -65.51
N LEU A 11 -52.68 0.29 -64.68
CA LEU A 11 -51.78 -0.83 -65.01
C LEU A 11 -50.52 -0.42 -65.78
N PHE A 12 -49.49 -0.01 -65.03
CA PHE A 12 -48.12 -0.39 -65.36
C PHE A 12 -47.42 -0.88 -64.09
N SER A 13 -46.82 -2.03 -64.27
CA SER A 13 -46.21 -2.95 -63.33
C SER A 13 -44.82 -2.53 -62.85
N VAL A 14 -44.38 -3.21 -61.78
CA VAL A 14 -43.00 -3.52 -61.37
C VAL A 14 -42.41 -2.70 -60.21
N LEU A 15 -42.49 -3.34 -59.04
CA LEU A 15 -41.53 -3.43 -57.94
C LEU A 15 -40.10 -2.95 -58.24
N VAL A 16 -39.57 -1.99 -57.48
CA VAL A 16 -38.13 -1.81 -57.29
C VAL A 16 -37.84 -1.68 -55.79
N ILE A 17 -37.51 -2.81 -55.18
CA ILE A 17 -36.60 -2.91 -54.04
C ILE A 17 -35.25 -3.26 -54.64
N GLY A 18 -34.18 -2.50 -54.33
CA GLY A 18 -32.83 -2.92 -54.68
C GLY A 18 -31.75 -1.83 -54.64
N ALA A 19 -30.84 -2.02 -53.68
CA ALA A 19 -29.41 -1.70 -53.75
C ALA A 19 -28.92 -0.25 -53.55
N PHE A 20 -28.58 0.07 -52.31
CA PHE A 20 -27.29 0.72 -52.02
C PHE A 20 -26.36 -0.32 -51.39
N ALA A 21 -25.69 -1.07 -52.27
CA ALA A 21 -24.40 -1.69 -51.98
C ALA A 21 -23.44 -1.16 -53.04
N SER A 22 -22.53 -0.29 -52.62
CA SER A 22 -21.29 -0.04 -53.34
C SER A 22 -20.18 -0.18 -52.32
N CYS A 23 -19.61 -1.38 -52.29
CA CYS A 23 -18.21 -1.56 -51.97
C CYS A 23 -17.44 -1.39 -53.28
N ALA A 24 -16.47 -0.49 -53.29
CA ALA A 24 -15.23 -0.71 -54.00
C ALA A 24 -14.13 -0.32 -53.01
N GLY A 25 -13.53 -1.34 -52.40
CA GLY A 25 -12.32 -1.17 -51.63
C GLY A 25 -11.15 -0.91 -52.55
N SER A 26 -10.20 -0.14 -52.06
CA SER A 26 -8.79 -0.35 -52.36
C SER A 26 -8.13 -0.71 -51.04
N THR A 27 -7.62 -1.94 -50.99
CA THR A 27 -6.57 -2.38 -50.09
C THR A 27 -5.40 -1.41 -50.19
N ASP A 28 -5.09 -0.73 -49.09
CA ASP A 28 -3.76 -0.25 -48.75
C ASP A 28 -3.70 -0.19 -47.22
N ASP A 29 -2.93 -1.12 -46.66
CA ASP A 29 -2.38 -1.19 -45.29
C ASP A 29 -3.15 -0.43 -44.19
N ASP A 30 -4.17 -1.10 -43.67
CA ASP A 30 -5.01 -0.61 -42.59
C ASP A 30 -4.29 -0.82 -41.24
N ASP A 31 -3.54 0.18 -40.82
CA ASP A 31 -2.86 0.29 -39.53
C ASP A 31 -3.87 0.44 -38.36
N GLY A 32 -4.87 -0.45 -38.25
CA GLY A 32 -5.65 -0.74 -37.03
C GLY A 32 -6.21 0.45 -36.22
N LYS A 33 -6.33 1.64 -36.79
CA LYS A 33 -6.84 2.83 -36.09
C LYS A 33 -8.28 3.08 -36.52
N PRO A 34 -9.24 3.13 -35.57
CA PRO A 34 -10.61 3.45 -35.92
C PRO A 34 -10.70 4.86 -36.50
N ASP A 35 -11.49 5.00 -37.57
CA ASP A 35 -11.92 6.28 -38.15
C ASP A 35 -12.29 7.29 -37.06
N ALA A 36 -11.91 8.56 -37.26
CA ALA A 36 -12.13 9.65 -36.33
C ALA A 36 -13.54 9.64 -35.71
N PHE A 37 -13.62 9.38 -34.40
CA PHE A 37 -14.84 9.22 -33.61
C PHE A 37 -15.76 10.47 -33.74
N LYS A 38 -16.95 10.34 -34.34
CA LYS A 38 -17.89 11.46 -34.59
C LYS A 38 -19.06 11.57 -33.60
N GLY A 39 -19.01 10.88 -32.45
CA GLY A 39 -20.09 10.82 -31.45
C GLY A 39 -19.65 11.20 -30.03
N GLU A 40 -20.57 11.12 -29.07
CA GLU A 40 -20.26 11.22 -27.64
C GLU A 40 -19.41 10.02 -27.19
N ALA A 41 -18.38 10.26 -26.39
CA ALA A 41 -17.53 9.21 -25.85
C ALA A 41 -17.74 9.05 -24.34
N TYR A 42 -17.54 7.84 -23.84
CA TYR A 42 -17.70 7.49 -22.44
C TYR A 42 -16.46 6.74 -21.92
N PHE A 43 -16.02 7.13 -20.72
CA PHE A 43 -14.85 6.61 -20.02
C PHE A 43 -15.22 6.12 -18.62
N THR A 44 -14.65 4.99 -18.21
CA THR A 44 -14.72 4.49 -16.84
C THR A 44 -13.39 3.84 -16.43
N VAL A 45 -13.23 3.65 -15.13
CA VAL A 45 -12.06 3.00 -14.54
C VAL A 45 -12.51 1.84 -13.67
N GLN A 46 -11.75 0.76 -13.72
CA GLN A 46 -11.77 -0.31 -12.75
C GLN A 46 -10.45 -0.28 -12.01
N VAL A 47 -10.51 -0.25 -10.68
CA VAL A 47 -9.30 -0.31 -9.85
C VAL A 47 -9.27 -1.61 -9.06
N ALA A 48 -8.12 -2.24 -9.02
CA ALA A 48 -7.88 -3.45 -8.27
C ALA A 48 -6.87 -3.14 -7.17
N VAL A 49 -7.27 -3.33 -5.91
CA VAL A 49 -6.36 -3.13 -4.78
C VAL A 49 -5.41 -4.31 -4.77
N ALA A 50 -4.13 -4.03 -5.04
CA ALA A 50 -3.09 -5.02 -5.19
C ALA A 50 -3.11 -6.00 -4.01
N GLY A 51 -3.20 -7.28 -4.34
CA GLY A 51 -2.90 -8.39 -3.46
C GLY A 51 -1.71 -9.16 -4.02
N ASP A 52 -0.93 -9.81 -3.17
CA ASP A 52 0.22 -10.57 -3.66
C ASP A 52 -0.23 -11.83 -4.45
N THR A 53 0.50 -12.15 -5.52
CA THR A 53 0.29 -13.28 -6.45
C THR A 53 1.26 -14.43 -6.28
N LYS A 54 2.27 -14.35 -5.41
CA LYS A 54 3.24 -15.44 -5.26
C LYS A 54 3.14 -16.07 -3.88
N ALA A 55 2.35 -17.14 -3.80
CA ALA A 55 2.47 -18.12 -2.74
C ALA A 55 3.87 -18.77 -2.82
N THR A 56 4.84 -18.25 -2.08
CA THR A 56 6.03 -19.03 -1.75
C THR A 56 5.63 -20.07 -0.69
N SER A 57 5.94 -21.33 -0.98
CA SER A 57 5.66 -22.45 -0.11
C SER A 57 6.34 -22.26 1.25
N ARG A 58 5.63 -22.65 2.31
CA ARG A 58 6.08 -22.65 3.70
C ARG A 58 7.36 -23.50 3.85
N ALA A 59 8.55 -22.89 3.84
CA ALA A 59 9.78 -23.51 4.34
C ALA A 59 11.02 -22.60 4.46
N ALA A 60 11.02 -21.35 3.99
CA ALA A 60 12.20 -20.47 4.11
C ALA A 60 12.03 -19.50 5.28
N GLY A 61 13.12 -19.20 6.02
CA GLY A 61 13.14 -18.27 7.15
C GLY A 61 12.73 -16.83 6.77
N PRO A 62 12.81 -15.85 7.69
CA PRO A 62 12.24 -14.53 7.45
C PRO A 62 12.87 -13.85 6.23
N GLN A 63 12.01 -13.34 5.33
CA GLN A 63 12.40 -12.74 4.05
C GLN A 63 12.03 -11.26 4.00
N GLY A 64 12.95 -10.44 3.49
CA GLY A 64 12.71 -9.03 3.12
C GLY A 64 12.52 -8.88 1.60
N GLY A 65 12.17 -7.67 1.14
CA GLY A 65 11.94 -7.37 -0.29
C GLY A 65 10.49 -7.58 -0.77
N GLU A 66 10.27 -7.56 -2.10
CA GLU A 66 8.92 -7.57 -2.70
C GLU A 66 8.04 -8.76 -2.29
N ASP A 67 8.61 -9.93 -1.99
CA ASP A 67 7.79 -11.12 -1.71
C ASP A 67 7.50 -11.33 -0.21
N GLY A 68 8.34 -10.81 0.68
CA GLY A 68 8.24 -11.03 2.14
C GLY A 68 8.05 -12.51 2.54
N GLU A 69 7.46 -12.76 3.73
CA GLU A 69 7.00 -14.08 4.17
C GLU A 69 5.57 -14.43 3.68
N GLY A 70 5.23 -14.01 2.46
CA GLY A 70 3.90 -14.21 1.88
C GLY A 70 2.82 -13.28 2.44
N ARG A 71 1.56 -13.69 2.25
CA ARG A 71 0.35 -12.84 2.30
C ARG A 71 -0.35 -12.79 3.67
N GLU A 72 -0.86 -11.62 4.08
CA GLU A 72 -1.60 -11.41 5.35
C GLU A 72 -2.85 -10.53 5.22
N THR A 73 -3.93 -10.94 5.88
CA THR A 73 -5.27 -10.39 5.65
C THR A 73 -5.39 -8.90 5.90
N ALA A 74 -5.96 -8.18 4.93
CA ALA A 74 -6.34 -6.79 5.08
C ALA A 74 -7.69 -6.65 5.84
N PHE A 75 -7.77 -5.72 6.80
CA PHE A 75 -9.03 -5.32 7.44
C PHE A 75 -9.90 -4.52 6.47
N GLU A 76 -11.21 -4.43 6.73
CA GLU A 76 -12.15 -3.79 5.80
C GLU A 76 -11.76 -2.35 5.43
N ASN A 77 -11.34 -1.56 6.41
CA ASN A 77 -10.86 -0.19 6.19
C ASN A 77 -9.58 -0.13 5.35
N GLU A 78 -8.77 -1.18 5.33
CA GLU A 78 -7.48 -1.21 4.65
C GLU A 78 -7.63 -1.35 3.13
N TYR A 79 -8.64 -2.06 2.62
CA TYR A 79 -8.85 -2.22 1.17
C TYR A 79 -9.97 -1.33 0.60
N LYS A 80 -10.68 -0.57 1.44
CA LYS A 80 -11.84 0.21 0.99
C LYS A 80 -11.43 1.37 0.08
N VAL A 81 -12.03 1.40 -1.12
CA VAL A 81 -11.94 2.54 -2.05
C VAL A 81 -13.30 3.25 -2.08
N ASN A 82 -13.31 4.56 -1.85
CA ASN A 82 -14.52 5.38 -1.91
C ASN A 82 -14.55 6.32 -3.12
N ASN A 83 -13.38 6.78 -3.54
CA ASN A 83 -13.22 7.73 -4.64
C ASN A 83 -11.85 7.57 -5.28
N VAL A 84 -11.75 7.95 -6.56
CA VAL A 84 -10.50 7.95 -7.32
C VAL A 84 -10.40 9.20 -8.18
N CYS A 85 -9.23 9.80 -8.22
CA CYS A 85 -8.82 10.73 -9.26
C CYS A 85 -8.05 9.95 -10.33
N VAL A 86 -8.42 10.14 -11.59
CA VAL A 86 -7.76 9.53 -12.76
C VAL A 86 -7.18 10.63 -13.60
N PHE A 87 -5.91 10.53 -13.97
CA PHE A 87 -5.17 11.52 -14.74
C PHE A 87 -4.66 10.88 -16.03
N LEU A 88 -4.96 11.50 -17.17
CA LEU A 88 -4.51 11.05 -18.48
C LEU A 88 -3.45 11.99 -19.03
N TYR A 89 -2.33 11.43 -19.47
CA TYR A 89 -1.22 12.16 -20.07
C TYR A 89 -0.66 11.37 -21.26
N SER A 90 -0.15 12.09 -22.25
CA SER A 90 0.47 11.48 -23.43
C SER A 90 1.99 11.58 -23.32
N SER A 91 2.66 10.46 -23.52
CA SER A 91 4.12 10.35 -23.42
C SER A 91 4.58 9.14 -24.23
N THR A 92 5.81 9.19 -24.76
CA THR A 92 6.48 8.03 -25.37
C THR A 92 7.32 7.24 -24.36
N THR A 93 7.58 7.79 -23.18
CA THR A 93 8.37 7.17 -22.10
C THR A 93 7.56 6.96 -20.82
N GLY A 94 6.24 7.10 -20.92
CA GLY A 94 5.29 6.87 -19.85
C GLY A 94 5.55 7.72 -18.62
N ILE A 95 5.41 7.10 -17.44
CA ILE A 95 5.55 7.74 -16.12
C ILE A 95 6.90 8.45 -15.89
N SER A 96 7.93 8.11 -16.68
CA SER A 96 9.26 8.74 -16.60
C SER A 96 9.30 10.14 -17.22
N ASP A 97 8.37 10.48 -18.12
CA ASP A 97 8.28 11.80 -18.74
C ASP A 97 7.73 12.83 -17.76
N GLY A 98 8.63 13.44 -16.99
CA GLY A 98 8.25 14.47 -16.01
C GLY A 98 7.67 15.74 -16.63
N ASP A 99 7.90 16.00 -17.91
CA ASP A 99 7.44 17.20 -18.63
C ASP A 99 6.12 16.98 -19.37
N ALA A 100 5.69 15.73 -19.57
CA ALA A 100 4.37 15.39 -20.06
C ALA A 100 3.29 16.17 -19.32
N LYS A 101 2.31 16.69 -20.05
CA LYS A 101 1.19 17.42 -19.45
C LYS A 101 0.04 16.47 -19.15
N ILE A 102 -0.58 16.67 -17.99
CA ILE A 102 -1.86 16.04 -17.66
C ILE A 102 -2.93 16.73 -18.51
N GLU A 103 -3.41 16.04 -19.53
CA GLU A 103 -4.35 16.58 -20.52
C GLU A 103 -5.81 16.42 -20.08
N GLN A 104 -6.12 15.37 -19.33
CA GLN A 104 -7.48 15.11 -18.81
C GLN A 104 -7.41 14.62 -17.36
N ALA A 105 -8.43 14.93 -16.59
CA ALA A 105 -8.58 14.46 -15.23
C ALA A 105 -10.04 14.15 -14.90
N PHE A 106 -10.30 13.03 -14.23
CA PHE A 106 -11.63 12.58 -13.87
C PHE A 106 -11.70 12.20 -12.40
N TYR A 107 -12.72 12.68 -11.71
CA TYR A 107 -12.96 12.32 -10.32
C TYR A 107 -14.18 11.41 -10.17
N PHE A 108 -13.99 10.16 -9.78
CA PHE A 108 -15.06 9.19 -9.57
C PHE A 108 -15.32 8.95 -8.08
N LYS A 109 -16.57 8.63 -7.73
CA LYS A 109 -17.01 8.32 -6.37
C LYS A 109 -17.93 7.10 -6.37
N LYS A 110 -18.20 6.56 -5.19
CA LYS A 110 -19.23 5.53 -4.94
C LYS A 110 -19.05 4.30 -5.85
N PRO A 111 -17.90 3.61 -5.78
CA PRO A 111 -17.68 2.45 -6.60
C PRO A 111 -18.64 1.32 -6.25
N THR A 112 -18.90 0.47 -7.22
CA THR A 112 -19.46 -0.87 -6.98
C THR A 112 -18.31 -1.80 -6.61
N GLU A 113 -18.40 -2.40 -5.43
CA GLU A 113 -17.42 -3.36 -4.92
C GLU A 113 -17.69 -4.75 -5.51
N LYS A 114 -16.64 -5.39 -6.03
CA LYS A 114 -16.64 -6.77 -6.50
C LYS A 114 -15.67 -7.60 -5.65
N PRO A 115 -15.92 -8.91 -5.47
CA PRO A 115 -14.94 -9.78 -4.83
C PRO A 115 -13.61 -9.71 -5.59
N GLY A 116 -12.51 -9.73 -4.85
CA GLY A 116 -11.17 -9.91 -5.41
C GLY A 116 -10.92 -11.36 -5.87
N ASN A 117 -9.68 -11.67 -6.22
CA ASN A 117 -9.24 -13.00 -6.63
C ASN A 117 -7.91 -13.37 -5.95
N THR A 118 -7.18 -14.36 -6.47
CA THR A 118 -5.86 -14.73 -5.95
C THR A 118 -4.84 -13.59 -6.03
N LYS A 119 -5.01 -12.66 -6.98
CA LYS A 119 -4.17 -11.46 -7.20
C LYS A 119 -4.67 -10.21 -6.49
N TYR A 120 -5.94 -10.08 -6.15
CA TYR A 120 -6.48 -8.80 -5.65
C TYR A 120 -7.31 -8.97 -4.39
N ASP A 121 -7.20 -8.03 -3.46
CA ASP A 121 -8.05 -8.01 -2.26
C ASP A 121 -9.51 -7.72 -2.63
N LYS A 122 -9.69 -6.69 -3.45
CA LYS A 122 -10.97 -6.21 -3.96
C LYS A 122 -10.79 -5.53 -5.30
N VAL A 123 -11.85 -5.57 -6.10
CA VAL A 123 -11.96 -4.84 -7.36
C VAL A 123 -13.13 -3.87 -7.24
N TYR A 124 -12.93 -2.64 -7.69
CA TYR A 124 -13.91 -1.56 -7.65
C TYR A 124 -14.16 -1.05 -9.05
N THR A 125 -15.43 -1.03 -9.47
CA THR A 125 -15.85 -0.45 -10.76
C THR A 125 -16.61 0.84 -10.51
N PHE A 126 -16.32 1.88 -11.30
CA PHE A 126 -16.99 3.17 -11.19
C PHE A 126 -18.01 3.40 -12.32
N GLU A 127 -18.94 4.33 -12.09
CA GLU A 127 -19.89 4.75 -13.11
C GLU A 127 -19.17 5.43 -14.27
N LYS A 128 -19.65 5.19 -15.50
CA LYS A 128 -19.15 5.84 -16.72
C LYS A 128 -19.37 7.35 -16.66
N LYS A 129 -18.44 8.08 -17.28
CA LYS A 129 -18.54 9.53 -17.50
C LYS A 129 -18.42 9.84 -18.98
N GLN A 130 -19.20 10.80 -19.45
CA GLN A 130 -18.99 11.37 -20.76
C GLN A 130 -17.62 12.06 -20.81
N CYS A 131 -16.87 11.88 -21.89
CA CYS A 131 -15.55 12.43 -22.12
C CYS A 131 -15.41 12.96 -23.55
N LEU A 132 -14.33 13.69 -23.79
CA LEU A 132 -13.99 14.13 -25.15
C LEU A 132 -13.62 12.91 -26.00
N PRO A 133 -14.08 12.82 -27.26
CA PRO A 133 -13.78 11.67 -28.14
C PRO A 133 -12.29 11.36 -28.31
N ILE A 134 -11.43 12.38 -28.17
CA ILE A 134 -9.97 12.20 -28.23
C ILE A 134 -9.44 11.23 -27.17
N VAL A 135 -10.11 11.07 -26.04
CA VAL A 135 -9.75 10.10 -24.99
C VAL A 135 -9.85 8.66 -25.49
N VAL A 136 -10.71 8.39 -26.48
CA VAL A 136 -10.92 7.07 -27.06
C VAL A 136 -10.01 6.83 -28.26
N SER A 137 -9.69 7.88 -29.03
CA SER A 137 -8.89 7.74 -30.26
C SER A 137 -7.39 7.89 -30.05
N LYS A 138 -6.94 8.45 -28.93
CA LYS A 138 -5.52 8.67 -28.60
C LYS A 138 -5.11 7.76 -27.44
N ALA A 139 -3.94 7.14 -27.56
CA ALA A 139 -3.30 6.42 -26.47
C ALA A 139 -2.82 7.40 -25.38
N TYR A 140 -3.32 7.18 -24.17
CA TYR A 140 -2.95 7.90 -22.96
C TYR A 140 -2.36 6.92 -21.94
N HIS A 141 -1.39 7.39 -21.18
CA HIS A 141 -1.05 6.79 -19.90
C HIS A 141 -2.04 7.23 -18.83
N VAL A 142 -2.24 6.39 -17.83
CA VAL A 142 -3.27 6.53 -16.80
C VAL A 142 -2.65 6.42 -15.42
N LEU A 143 -2.72 7.51 -14.66
CA LEU A 143 -2.34 7.54 -13.24
C LEU A 143 -3.59 7.66 -12.37
N VAL A 144 -3.71 6.79 -11.37
CA VAL A 144 -4.82 6.77 -10.42
C VAL A 144 -4.34 7.12 -9.02
N VAL A 145 -5.11 7.97 -8.33
CA VAL A 145 -4.96 8.26 -6.90
C VAL A 145 -6.31 8.05 -6.21
N ALA A 146 -6.39 7.02 -5.37
CA ALA A 146 -7.58 6.67 -4.61
C ALA A 146 -7.61 7.35 -3.25
N ASN A 147 -8.82 7.65 -2.76
CA ASN A 147 -9.11 8.17 -1.42
C ASN A 147 -8.45 9.50 -1.03
N ALA A 148 -7.81 10.22 -1.96
CA ALA A 148 -7.21 11.53 -1.72
C ALA A 148 -8.20 12.71 -1.77
N GLY A 149 -9.49 12.45 -1.98
CA GLY A 149 -10.47 13.50 -2.31
C GLY A 149 -10.36 13.92 -3.77
N ASP A 150 -10.95 15.07 -4.12
CA ASP A 150 -10.88 15.61 -5.47
C ASP A 150 -9.65 16.51 -5.63
N ILE A 151 -8.58 15.96 -6.22
CA ILE A 151 -7.35 16.69 -6.54
C ILE A 151 -7.22 16.96 -8.05
N THR A 152 -8.28 16.74 -8.83
CA THR A 152 -8.22 16.82 -10.30
C THR A 152 -7.85 18.23 -10.79
N ASN A 153 -8.51 19.26 -10.27
CA ASN A 153 -8.25 20.66 -10.64
C ASN A 153 -6.87 21.16 -10.22
N THR A 154 -6.25 20.55 -9.20
CA THR A 154 -4.91 20.90 -8.76
C THR A 154 -3.85 20.55 -9.81
N TYR A 155 -4.04 19.42 -10.50
CA TYR A 155 -3.03 18.84 -11.40
C TYR A 155 -3.42 18.83 -12.88
N LEU A 156 -4.67 19.14 -13.23
CA LEU A 156 -5.06 19.30 -14.63
C LEU A 156 -4.23 20.41 -15.29
N ASN A 157 -3.73 20.15 -16.51
CA ASN A 157 -2.83 21.01 -17.28
C ASN A 157 -1.45 21.29 -16.65
N LYS A 158 -1.11 20.60 -15.56
CA LYS A 158 0.22 20.65 -14.93
C LYS A 158 1.17 19.63 -15.54
N LYS A 159 2.46 19.78 -15.24
CA LYS A 159 3.44 18.73 -15.58
C LYS A 159 3.16 17.48 -14.77
N LEU A 160 3.42 16.31 -15.35
CA LEU A 160 3.28 15.02 -14.67
C LEU A 160 4.13 14.97 -13.41
N SER A 161 5.35 15.52 -13.46
CA SER A 161 6.24 15.63 -12.30
C SER A 161 5.60 16.33 -11.09
N GLU A 162 4.72 17.31 -11.29
CA GLU A 162 4.05 18.01 -10.18
C GLU A 162 3.13 17.07 -9.36
N LEU A 163 2.47 16.11 -10.02
CA LEU A 163 1.65 15.09 -9.35
C LEU A 163 2.52 13.91 -8.89
N ARG A 164 3.35 13.39 -9.79
CA ARG A 164 4.24 12.24 -9.54
C ARG A 164 5.10 12.44 -8.30
N ASP A 165 5.61 13.65 -8.12
CA ASP A 165 6.56 14.01 -7.05
C ASP A 165 5.87 14.77 -5.91
N ALA A 166 4.53 14.86 -5.91
CA ALA A 166 3.78 15.45 -4.81
C ALA A 166 3.97 14.67 -3.51
N HIS A 167 4.04 15.39 -2.39
CA HIS A 167 4.09 14.82 -1.05
C HIS A 167 2.65 14.60 -0.56
N LEU A 168 2.20 13.35 -0.54
CA LEU A 168 0.88 12.95 -0.09
C LEU A 168 0.94 12.30 1.29
N PRO A 169 -0.11 12.39 2.12
CA PRO A 169 -0.23 11.55 3.30
C PRO A 169 -0.53 10.10 2.90
N ALA A 170 -0.26 9.14 3.79
CA ALA A 170 -0.57 7.73 3.56
C ALA A 170 -2.06 7.38 3.70
N PHE A 171 -2.84 8.23 4.37
CA PHE A 171 -4.25 8.05 4.64
C PHE A 171 -4.97 9.39 4.65
N ASP A 172 -6.29 9.33 4.53
CA ASP A 172 -7.14 10.51 4.47
C ASP A 172 -7.12 11.31 5.79
N SER A 173 -7.61 12.55 5.73
CA SER A 173 -7.65 13.45 6.90
C SER A 173 -8.45 12.91 8.09
N THR A 174 -9.28 11.88 7.90
CA THR A 174 -10.03 11.23 8.99
C THR A 174 -9.36 9.95 9.51
N SER A 175 -8.20 9.57 8.95
CA SER A 175 -7.45 8.35 9.25
C SER A 175 -8.28 7.06 9.13
N LYS A 176 -9.28 7.07 8.24
CA LYS A 176 -10.19 5.95 8.00
C LYS A 176 -9.89 5.22 6.70
N TYR A 177 -9.31 5.92 5.73
CA TYR A 177 -9.10 5.39 4.39
C TYR A 177 -7.66 5.61 3.95
N PHE A 178 -7.06 4.56 3.42
CA PHE A 178 -5.70 4.61 2.90
C PHE A 178 -5.69 5.26 1.52
N ILE A 179 -4.76 6.18 1.31
CA ILE A 179 -4.46 6.67 -0.02
C ILE A 179 -3.71 5.57 -0.75
N MET A 180 -4.15 5.31 -1.99
CA MET A 180 -3.57 4.27 -2.83
C MET A 180 -3.32 4.84 -4.22
N THR A 181 -2.27 4.39 -4.89
CA THR A 181 -1.85 4.93 -6.19
C THR A 181 -1.49 3.81 -7.16
N SER A 182 -1.45 4.10 -8.46
CA SER A 182 -1.08 3.11 -9.48
C SER A 182 0.18 2.31 -9.08
N GLU A 183 0.10 0.99 -9.20
CA GLU A 183 1.23 0.05 -9.02
C GLU A 183 2.13 0.06 -10.26
N LYS A 184 1.54 0.16 -11.44
CA LYS A 184 2.19 0.04 -12.75
C LYS A 184 1.64 1.06 -13.73
N ASP A 185 2.42 1.32 -14.77
CA ASP A 185 2.00 2.20 -15.85
C ASP A 185 0.84 1.53 -16.61
N ALA A 186 -0.33 2.16 -16.59
CA ALA A 186 -1.52 1.67 -17.28
C ALA A 186 -1.82 2.58 -18.47
N THR A 187 -2.36 2.02 -19.55
CA THR A 187 -2.71 2.82 -20.75
C THR A 187 -4.17 2.67 -21.15
N THR A 188 -4.68 3.67 -21.88
CA THR A 188 -5.99 3.63 -22.55
C THR A 188 -5.96 2.80 -23.84
N GLU A 189 -4.81 2.20 -24.19
CA GLU A 189 -4.73 1.30 -25.32
C GLU A 189 -5.49 0.01 -25.02
N LEU A 190 -6.12 -0.55 -26.06
CA LEU A 190 -6.89 -1.76 -25.92
C LEU A 190 -5.99 -2.94 -25.53
N THR A 191 -6.51 -3.86 -24.73
CA THR A 191 -5.77 -5.07 -24.30
C THR A 191 -5.28 -5.91 -25.48
N SER A 192 -6.02 -5.94 -26.59
CA SER A 192 -5.57 -6.57 -27.84
C SER A 192 -4.33 -5.93 -28.46
N ALA A 193 -4.05 -4.66 -28.12
CA ALA A 193 -2.86 -3.92 -28.52
C ALA A 193 -1.78 -3.88 -27.42
N GLY A 194 -1.96 -4.64 -26.32
CA GLY A 194 -1.01 -4.70 -25.21
C GLY A 194 -1.27 -3.68 -24.08
N GLY A 195 -2.35 -2.89 -24.16
CA GLY A 195 -2.72 -1.94 -23.11
C GLY A 195 -3.69 -2.48 -22.05
N ASN A 196 -4.23 -1.58 -21.22
CA ASN A 196 -5.06 -1.94 -20.07
C ASN A 196 -6.56 -1.70 -20.29
N ALA A 197 -6.94 -1.22 -21.47
CA ALA A 197 -8.30 -0.80 -21.76
C ALA A 197 -9.13 -1.85 -22.49
N THR A 198 -10.43 -1.81 -22.25
CA THR A 198 -11.44 -2.52 -23.03
C THR A 198 -12.58 -1.57 -23.40
N GLY A 199 -13.46 -1.99 -24.29
CA GLY A 199 -14.59 -1.19 -24.75
C GLY A 199 -14.27 -0.29 -25.93
N ASP A 200 -15.30 0.17 -26.63
CA ASP A 200 -15.20 0.99 -27.84
C ASP A 200 -15.47 2.48 -27.59
N GLY A 201 -15.72 2.87 -26.33
CA GLY A 201 -15.97 4.25 -25.95
C GLY A 201 -17.41 4.71 -26.15
N THR A 202 -18.31 3.85 -26.65
CA THR A 202 -19.74 4.16 -26.73
C THR A 202 -20.39 4.17 -25.34
N GLU A 203 -21.60 4.72 -25.25
CA GLU A 203 -22.33 4.74 -23.98
C GLU A 203 -22.61 3.32 -23.43
N ALA A 204 -22.91 2.37 -24.32
CA ALA A 204 -23.22 0.99 -23.97
C ALA A 204 -21.96 0.18 -23.63
N ASN A 205 -20.81 0.57 -24.18
CA ASN A 205 -19.54 -0.12 -24.04
C ASN A 205 -18.40 0.91 -23.80
N PRO A 206 -18.42 1.60 -22.65
CA PRO A 206 -17.49 2.70 -22.37
C PRO A 206 -16.05 2.19 -22.35
N LEU A 207 -15.11 3.06 -22.72
CA LEU A 207 -13.69 2.78 -22.59
C LEU A 207 -13.37 2.56 -21.11
N THR A 208 -13.00 1.35 -20.76
CA THR A 208 -12.76 0.90 -19.39
C THR A 208 -11.30 0.60 -19.20
N VAL A 209 -10.61 1.35 -18.35
CA VAL A 209 -9.19 1.10 -18.02
C VAL A 209 -9.10 0.34 -16.70
N ASN A 210 -8.35 -0.75 -16.69
CA ASN A 210 -8.05 -1.51 -15.48
C ASN A 210 -6.72 -1.05 -14.87
N VAL A 211 -6.73 -0.66 -13.60
CA VAL A 211 -5.55 -0.13 -12.91
C VAL A 211 -5.35 -0.84 -11.58
N ASP A 212 -4.17 -1.43 -11.40
CA ASP A 212 -3.73 -1.99 -10.13
C ASP A 212 -3.23 -0.85 -9.23
N ILE A 213 -3.63 -0.82 -7.96
CA ILE A 213 -3.25 0.24 -7.01
C ILE A 213 -2.68 -0.33 -5.70
N GLU A 214 -1.68 0.34 -5.15
CA GLU A 214 -1.02 0.00 -3.89
C GLU A 214 -1.21 1.09 -2.83
N ARG A 215 -1.23 0.71 -1.56
CA ARG A 215 -1.29 1.64 -0.43
C ARG A 215 0.01 2.43 -0.33
N LEU A 216 -0.12 3.71 0.01
CA LEU A 216 1.01 4.53 0.46
C LEU A 216 1.47 4.13 1.88
N ALA A 217 0.55 3.66 2.72
CA ALA A 217 0.92 3.20 4.06
C ALA A 217 1.66 1.85 4.06
N ALA A 218 2.44 1.64 5.12
CA ALA A 218 2.83 0.35 5.68
C ALA A 218 2.11 0.08 7.01
N ARG A 219 2.03 -1.19 7.42
CA ARG A 219 1.42 -1.62 8.70
C ARG A 219 2.48 -2.15 9.65
N ILE A 220 2.31 -1.88 10.95
CA ILE A 220 3.14 -2.43 12.02
C ILE A 220 2.27 -3.32 12.91
N ASP A 221 2.61 -4.61 12.93
CA ASP A 221 1.95 -5.64 13.73
C ASP A 221 2.84 -6.06 14.90
N ILE A 222 2.23 -6.36 16.05
CA ILE A 222 2.92 -6.92 17.22
C ILE A 222 2.33 -8.28 17.54
N ASP A 223 3.18 -9.30 17.49
CA ASP A 223 2.92 -10.63 18.00
C ASP A 223 3.57 -10.75 19.40
N PRO A 224 2.78 -10.81 20.48
CA PRO A 224 3.31 -10.87 21.83
C PRO A 224 3.91 -12.24 22.19
N GLY A 225 3.92 -13.23 21.29
CA GLY A 225 4.47 -14.57 21.53
C GLY A 225 3.83 -15.24 22.75
N ASP A 226 4.66 -15.74 23.66
CA ASP A 226 4.23 -16.43 24.89
C ASP A 226 3.77 -15.47 26.02
N GLY A 227 3.64 -14.18 25.72
CA GLY A 227 3.16 -13.18 26.66
C GLY A 227 1.73 -13.48 27.12
N LYS A 228 1.52 -13.53 28.43
CA LYS A 228 0.18 -13.68 29.01
C LYS A 228 -0.55 -12.34 29.00
N TYR A 229 -1.64 -12.25 28.25
CA TYR A 229 -2.48 -11.05 28.26
C TYR A 229 -3.22 -10.90 29.59
N VAL A 230 -3.19 -9.69 30.15
CA VAL A 230 -3.96 -9.28 31.33
C VAL A 230 -4.78 -8.05 30.94
N ASP A 231 -6.10 -8.18 31.02
CA ASP A 231 -7.04 -7.13 30.60
C ASP A 231 -7.02 -5.94 31.57
N SER A 232 -7.24 -4.75 31.05
CA SER A 232 -7.41 -3.57 31.89
C SER A 232 -8.78 -3.63 32.59
N PRO A 233 -8.85 -3.44 33.91
CA PRO A 233 -10.11 -3.45 34.64
C PRO A 233 -11.01 -2.24 34.29
N THR A 234 -10.44 -1.18 33.71
CA THR A 234 -11.15 0.08 33.42
C THR A 234 -11.38 0.33 31.94
N ASN A 235 -10.65 -0.36 31.05
CA ASN A 235 -10.72 -0.15 29.61
C ASN A 235 -10.66 -1.50 28.87
N PRO A 236 -11.80 -2.16 28.64
CA PRO A 236 -11.84 -3.46 27.97
C PRO A 236 -11.16 -3.43 26.59
N GLY A 237 -10.31 -4.43 26.32
CA GLY A 237 -9.62 -4.57 25.03
C GLY A 237 -8.24 -3.91 24.95
N ILE A 238 -7.87 -3.11 25.95
CA ILE A 238 -6.48 -2.73 26.22
C ILE A 238 -6.02 -3.39 27.52
N GLY A 239 -4.72 -3.64 27.64
CA GLY A 239 -4.21 -4.38 28.79
C GLY A 239 -2.70 -4.36 28.87
N THR A 240 -2.13 -5.44 29.38
CA THR A 240 -0.69 -5.66 29.45
C THR A 240 -0.35 -7.07 28.99
N TYR A 241 0.90 -7.29 28.61
CA TYR A 241 1.46 -8.61 28.36
C TYR A 241 2.54 -8.94 29.38
N ALA A 242 2.35 -10.02 30.12
CA ALA A 242 3.29 -10.51 31.13
C ALA A 242 4.20 -11.61 30.56
N PHE A 243 5.50 -11.44 30.74
CA PHE A 243 6.56 -12.33 30.27
C PHE A 243 7.40 -12.82 31.44
N ASP A 244 7.70 -14.11 31.46
CA ASP A 244 8.78 -14.63 32.30
C ASP A 244 10.13 -14.19 31.73
N VAL A 245 11.02 -13.71 32.59
CA VAL A 245 12.38 -13.34 32.21
C VAL A 245 13.32 -14.47 32.58
N LYS A 246 14.08 -14.97 31.60
CA LYS A 246 15.00 -16.08 31.81
C LYS A 246 16.44 -15.70 31.49
N ASP A 247 17.40 -16.26 32.20
CA ASP A 247 18.82 -16.12 31.87
C ASP A 247 19.24 -16.98 30.67
N VAL A 248 20.52 -16.92 30.31
CA VAL A 248 21.09 -17.69 29.18
C VAL A 248 21.06 -19.20 29.39
N SER A 249 20.89 -19.65 30.65
CA SER A 249 20.73 -21.06 31.03
C SER A 249 19.26 -21.47 31.09
N ASN A 250 18.34 -20.62 30.60
CA ASN A 250 16.89 -20.82 30.61
C ASN A 250 16.29 -20.90 32.04
N SER A 251 16.99 -20.37 33.05
CA SER A 251 16.49 -20.27 34.43
C SER A 251 15.71 -18.98 34.63
N LEU A 252 14.59 -19.05 35.36
CA LEU A 252 13.75 -17.89 35.63
C LEU A 252 14.45 -16.92 36.59
N VAL A 253 14.52 -15.64 36.24
CA VAL A 253 15.16 -14.58 37.04
C VAL A 253 14.25 -13.39 37.34
N GLY A 254 13.03 -13.36 36.81
CA GLY A 254 12.08 -12.28 37.06
C GLY A 254 10.91 -12.30 36.09
N GLY A 255 10.22 -11.18 35.98
CA GLY A 255 9.13 -10.95 35.03
C GLY A 255 9.19 -9.57 34.40
N PHE A 256 8.64 -9.45 33.20
CA PHE A 256 8.47 -8.18 32.50
C PHE A 256 7.00 -8.01 32.11
N VAL A 257 6.44 -6.85 32.41
CA VAL A 257 5.07 -6.49 32.04
C VAL A 257 5.14 -5.38 31.00
N LEU A 258 4.80 -5.72 29.75
CA LEU A 258 4.68 -4.78 28.65
C LEU A 258 3.36 -4.01 28.75
N GLU A 259 3.45 -2.68 28.78
CA GLU A 259 2.29 -1.80 28.97
C GLU A 259 1.91 -1.08 27.68
N SER A 260 2.90 -0.61 26.92
CA SER A 260 2.67 0.20 25.73
C SER A 260 3.86 0.19 24.79
N ILE A 261 3.64 0.60 23.54
CA ILE A 261 4.68 0.65 22.51
C ILE A 261 4.59 2.00 21.80
N LEU A 262 5.73 2.66 21.60
CA LEU A 262 5.84 3.89 20.83
C LEU A 262 6.62 3.63 19.54
N PRO A 263 5.98 3.74 18.36
CA PRO A 263 6.71 3.91 17.12
C PRO A 263 7.39 5.29 17.09
N TYR A 264 8.70 5.34 16.93
CA TYR A 264 9.48 6.57 16.75
C TYR A 264 9.96 6.69 15.31
N ASN A 265 10.32 7.92 14.91
CA ASN A 265 10.69 8.26 13.54
C ASN A 265 9.63 7.83 12.51
N LYS A 266 8.33 7.84 12.85
CA LYS A 266 7.28 7.72 11.83
C LYS A 266 7.21 9.04 11.06
N LEU A 267 7.42 8.97 9.75
CA LEU A 267 7.37 10.13 8.87
C LEU A 267 5.97 10.77 8.90
N THR A 268 5.93 12.11 8.94
CA THR A 268 4.67 12.90 8.93
C THR A 268 4.66 13.98 7.86
N SER A 269 5.79 14.22 7.18
CA SER A 269 5.96 15.26 6.16
C SER A 269 5.57 14.81 4.74
N GLY A 270 4.85 13.70 4.62
CA GLY A 270 4.36 13.14 3.36
C GLY A 270 5.40 12.30 2.60
N GLU A 271 4.88 11.44 1.74
CA GLU A 271 5.63 10.56 0.83
C GLU A 271 5.26 10.83 -0.62
N PHE A 272 6.08 10.37 -1.56
CA PHE A 272 5.78 10.58 -2.98
C PHE A 272 4.48 9.90 -3.42
N CYS A 273 3.74 10.57 -4.32
CA CYS A 273 2.53 10.02 -4.93
C CYS A 273 2.74 8.65 -5.58
N ILE A 274 3.90 8.41 -6.21
CA ILE A 274 4.20 7.09 -6.77
C ILE A 274 5.49 6.51 -6.19
N LYS A 275 5.50 5.18 -6.08
CA LYS A 275 6.68 4.40 -5.76
C LYS A 275 7.77 4.66 -6.78
N ARG A 276 9.01 4.70 -6.31
CA ARG A 276 10.20 4.77 -7.16
C ARG A 276 11.34 4.02 -6.50
N VAL A 277 12.15 3.39 -7.32
CA VAL A 277 13.36 2.71 -6.88
C VAL A 277 14.58 3.29 -7.59
N GLY A 278 15.74 3.18 -6.96
CA GLY A 278 16.99 3.66 -7.54
C GLY A 278 18.20 2.98 -6.94
N ASP A 279 19.37 3.39 -7.44
CA ASP A 279 20.65 3.02 -6.83
C ASP A 279 20.89 3.78 -5.52
N LYS A 280 22.04 3.50 -4.88
CA LYS A 280 22.45 4.15 -3.62
C LYS A 280 22.61 5.68 -3.72
N THR A 281 22.77 6.21 -4.93
CA THR A 281 22.93 7.65 -5.15
C THR A 281 21.57 8.33 -5.41
N GLY A 282 20.55 7.56 -5.77
CA GLY A 282 19.27 8.09 -6.23
C GLY A 282 19.36 8.87 -7.55
N ALA A 283 20.46 8.75 -8.29
CA ALA A 283 20.69 9.52 -9.52
C ALA A 283 19.85 9.01 -10.70
N THR A 284 19.59 7.70 -10.74
CA THR A 284 18.69 7.08 -11.73
C THR A 284 17.51 6.47 -11.00
N LEU A 285 16.31 6.87 -11.40
CA LEU A 285 15.05 6.42 -10.82
C LEU A 285 14.28 5.56 -11.83
N SER A 286 13.75 4.45 -11.34
CA SER A 286 12.69 3.69 -11.98
C SER A 286 11.39 3.98 -11.24
N TYR A 287 10.49 4.72 -11.90
CA TYR A 287 9.16 5.03 -11.38
C TYR A 287 8.25 3.82 -11.53
N LEU A 288 7.43 3.54 -10.53
CA LEU A 288 6.61 2.32 -10.45
C LEU A 288 7.47 1.05 -10.56
N GLY A 289 8.75 1.14 -10.19
CA GLY A 289 9.70 0.05 -10.24
C GLY A 289 9.64 -0.83 -9.00
N ASP A 290 10.06 -2.08 -9.19
CA ASP A 290 10.12 -3.09 -8.15
C ASP A 290 11.46 -3.06 -7.40
N GLU A 291 11.43 -3.38 -6.11
CA GLU A 291 12.62 -3.76 -5.37
C GLU A 291 13.20 -5.05 -5.96
N THR A 292 14.52 -5.10 -6.08
CA THR A 292 15.23 -6.24 -6.65
C THR A 292 16.12 -6.87 -5.59
N THR A 293 16.34 -8.18 -5.72
CA THR A 293 17.22 -8.93 -4.81
C THR A 293 18.36 -9.61 -5.55
N VAL A 294 19.43 -9.95 -4.82
CA VAL A 294 20.60 -10.65 -5.38
C VAL A 294 20.20 -11.99 -6.02
N SER A 295 19.28 -12.71 -5.38
CA SER A 295 18.65 -13.92 -5.91
C SER A 295 17.36 -14.23 -5.16
N GLU A 296 16.62 -15.23 -5.63
CA GLU A 296 15.44 -15.77 -4.92
C GLU A 296 15.81 -16.40 -3.57
N THR A 297 17.05 -16.84 -3.37
CA THR A 297 17.50 -17.48 -2.12
C THR A 297 18.14 -16.48 -1.16
N ASP A 298 18.99 -15.57 -1.66
CA ASP A 298 19.73 -14.63 -0.81
C ASP A 298 18.84 -13.45 -0.37
N LYS A 299 17.76 -13.12 -1.09
CA LYS A 299 16.73 -12.09 -0.80
C LYS A 299 17.23 -10.70 -0.31
N LYS A 300 18.54 -10.45 -0.32
CA LYS A 300 19.16 -9.16 -0.03
C LYS A 300 18.81 -8.18 -1.14
N ALA A 301 18.31 -7.00 -0.74
CA ALA A 301 17.98 -5.94 -1.68
C ALA A 301 19.22 -5.47 -2.47
N THR A 302 19.04 -5.15 -3.75
CA THR A 302 20.08 -4.60 -4.64
C THR A 302 19.78 -3.18 -5.09
N ASN A 303 18.58 -2.67 -4.85
CA ASN A 303 18.17 -1.28 -5.06
C ASN A 303 17.49 -0.70 -3.81
N TYR A 304 17.11 0.57 -3.87
CA TYR A 304 16.52 1.33 -2.78
C TYR A 304 15.16 1.85 -3.18
N VAL A 305 14.16 1.71 -2.31
CA VAL A 305 12.93 2.50 -2.39
C VAL A 305 13.23 3.90 -1.87
N ILE A 306 12.80 4.93 -2.60
CA ILE A 306 13.18 6.31 -2.34
C ILE A 306 11.95 7.13 -1.99
N ASP A 307 11.90 7.60 -0.74
CA ASP A 307 10.97 8.61 -0.26
C ASP A 307 11.51 10.03 -0.51
N PRO A 308 10.70 11.10 -0.31
CA PRO A 308 11.12 12.47 -0.62
C PRO A 308 12.35 12.97 0.12
N TRP A 309 12.69 12.31 1.22
CA TRP A 309 13.70 12.74 2.16
C TRP A 309 14.92 11.81 2.18
N THR A 310 14.88 10.66 1.50
CA THR A 310 15.94 9.62 1.52
C THR A 310 17.32 10.20 1.21
N SER A 311 17.43 11.04 0.18
CA SER A 311 18.70 11.67 -0.23
C SER A 311 19.21 12.73 0.75
N GLY A 312 18.30 13.32 1.51
CA GLY A 312 18.61 14.37 2.49
C GLY A 312 18.97 13.82 3.88
N LYS A 313 18.56 12.60 4.22
CA LYS A 313 18.82 11.94 5.51
C LYS A 313 20.29 11.56 5.65
N ASN A 314 21.11 12.53 6.02
CA ASN A 314 22.54 12.38 6.22
C ASN A 314 22.90 12.64 7.68
N THR A 315 23.98 12.04 8.16
CA THR A 315 24.47 12.24 9.53
C THR A 315 24.74 13.73 9.79
N GLY A 316 24.16 14.31 10.85
CA GLY A 316 24.44 15.68 11.29
C GLY A 316 23.65 16.80 10.58
N SER A 317 22.74 16.48 9.66
CA SER A 317 21.85 17.45 9.02
C SER A 317 20.48 16.85 8.75
N THR A 318 19.43 17.40 9.38
CA THR A 318 18.04 17.06 9.07
C THR A 318 17.54 17.95 7.91
N PRO A 319 17.03 17.36 6.80
CA PRO A 319 16.44 18.13 5.71
C PRO A 319 15.35 19.09 6.17
N SER A 320 15.31 20.28 5.55
CA SER A 320 14.22 21.24 5.79
C SER A 320 12.88 20.62 5.36
N GLY A 321 11.88 20.67 6.25
CA GLY A 321 10.55 20.10 6.02
C GLY A 321 10.40 18.63 6.39
N LEU A 322 11.48 17.91 6.72
CA LEU A 322 11.39 16.55 7.23
C LEU A 322 10.85 16.57 8.67
N THR A 323 9.68 15.96 8.88
CA THR A 323 9.07 15.85 10.20
C THR A 323 8.69 14.42 10.54
N TYR A 324 8.75 14.13 11.84
CA TYR A 324 8.38 12.84 12.42
C TYR A 324 7.38 13.05 13.56
N ASN A 325 6.68 11.99 13.95
CA ASN A 325 5.84 12.02 15.15
C ASN A 325 6.66 12.29 16.42
N VAL A 326 7.69 11.48 16.68
CA VAL A 326 8.64 11.57 17.78
C VAL A 326 9.99 11.16 17.22
N ARG A 327 11.02 12.00 17.35
CA ARG A 327 12.38 11.63 16.93
C ARG A 327 12.95 10.54 17.83
N LYS A 328 13.88 9.75 17.31
CA LYS A 328 14.70 8.86 18.14
C LYS A 328 15.31 9.64 19.31
N LEU A 329 15.09 9.16 20.52
CA LEU A 329 15.65 9.72 21.76
C LEU A 329 16.78 8.82 22.29
N ASN A 330 17.56 9.35 23.22
CA ASN A 330 18.41 8.52 24.07
C ASN A 330 17.59 7.83 25.17
N ASP A 331 18.21 6.91 25.90
CA ASP A 331 17.54 6.11 26.94
C ASP A 331 16.89 6.96 28.04
N ALA A 332 17.50 8.11 28.38
CA ALA A 332 16.97 9.03 29.38
C ALA A 332 15.75 9.83 28.89
N GLY A 333 15.54 9.92 27.57
CA GLY A 333 14.45 10.67 26.96
C GLY A 333 13.13 9.89 26.88
N TRP A 334 13.19 8.56 26.74
CA TRP A 334 11.99 7.72 26.57
C TRP A 334 10.95 7.84 27.69
N PRO A 335 11.32 7.97 28.98
CA PRO A 335 10.35 8.18 30.04
C PRO A 335 9.46 9.41 29.85
N SER A 336 9.95 10.45 29.16
CA SER A 336 9.23 11.70 28.92
C SER A 336 8.55 11.76 27.54
N ALA A 337 8.71 10.74 26.70
CA ALA A 337 8.11 10.72 25.38
C ALA A 337 6.58 10.56 25.45
N THR A 338 5.88 11.26 24.55
CA THR A 338 4.43 11.16 24.40
C THR A 338 4.06 10.26 23.22
N GLY A 339 2.81 9.78 23.17
CA GLY A 339 2.31 9.01 22.02
C GLY A 339 2.49 7.50 22.13
N TYR A 340 2.82 6.98 23.31
CA TYR A 340 2.79 5.54 23.60
C TYR A 340 1.40 4.98 23.32
N LEU A 341 1.34 3.94 22.48
CA LEU A 341 0.12 3.24 22.13
C LEU A 341 -0.08 2.06 23.09
N PRO A 342 -1.28 1.87 23.66
CA PRO A 342 -1.54 0.74 24.54
C PRO A 342 -1.42 -0.57 23.76
N VAL A 343 -0.95 -1.62 24.43
CA VAL A 343 -1.04 -2.98 23.87
C VAL A 343 -2.51 -3.44 23.89
N LYS A 344 -2.88 -4.18 22.84
CA LYS A 344 -4.26 -4.64 22.63
C LYS A 344 -4.31 -6.16 22.76
N LYS A 345 -5.46 -6.67 23.18
CA LYS A 345 -5.72 -8.11 23.17
C LYS A 345 -5.64 -8.65 21.74
N VAL A 346 -4.85 -9.69 21.52
CA VAL A 346 -4.93 -10.51 20.30
C VAL A 346 -6.28 -11.22 20.28
N LEU A 347 -7.06 -11.02 19.21
CA LEU A 347 -8.41 -11.58 19.07
C LEU A 347 -8.40 -12.80 18.15
N GLY A 348 -8.99 -13.91 18.63
CA GLY A 348 -9.22 -15.14 17.86
C GLY A 348 -8.07 -16.16 17.94
N THR A 349 -8.33 -17.38 17.48
CA THR A 349 -7.34 -18.48 17.36
C THR A 349 -6.58 -18.46 16.03
N ALA A 350 -7.01 -17.62 15.07
CA ALA A 350 -6.43 -17.51 13.73
C ALA A 350 -5.36 -16.41 13.59
N SER A 351 -5.27 -15.48 14.55
CA SER A 351 -4.26 -14.41 14.59
C SER A 351 -3.40 -14.55 15.83
N SER A 352 -2.08 -14.41 15.67
CA SER A 352 -1.12 -14.31 16.78
C SER A 352 -0.74 -12.86 17.10
N PHE A 353 -1.36 -11.86 16.47
CA PHE A 353 -0.90 -10.47 16.52
C PHE A 353 -2.04 -9.46 16.66
N PHE A 354 -1.68 -8.23 17.03
CA PHE A 354 -2.53 -7.05 16.91
C PHE A 354 -1.86 -5.97 16.07
N VAL A 355 -2.67 -5.15 15.38
CA VAL A 355 -2.16 -3.96 14.66
C VAL A 355 -1.83 -2.88 15.68
N LEU A 356 -0.55 -2.52 15.73
CA LEU A 356 -0.06 -1.42 16.55
C LEU A 356 -0.40 -0.09 15.89
N ASP A 357 0.07 0.10 14.66
CA ASP A 357 -0.01 1.39 13.96
C ASP A 357 0.25 1.25 12.45
N TYR A 358 0.04 2.32 11.70
CA TYR A 358 0.39 2.48 10.29
C TYR A 358 1.45 3.55 10.10
N ALA A 359 2.32 3.42 9.11
CA ALA A 359 3.40 4.37 8.86
C ALA A 359 3.50 4.73 7.37
N MET A 360 3.91 5.96 7.06
CA MET A 360 4.37 6.34 5.72
C MET A 360 5.72 5.66 5.43
N GLU A 361 6.05 5.53 4.15
CA GLU A 361 7.38 5.12 3.70
C GLU A 361 8.48 5.99 4.34
N ASN A 362 9.53 5.36 4.86
CA ASN A 362 10.66 6.03 5.50
C ASN A 362 11.93 5.20 5.29
N THR A 363 12.75 5.60 4.33
CA THR A 363 13.95 4.89 3.89
C THR A 363 15.18 5.79 3.96
N THR A 364 16.36 5.18 3.90
CA THR A 364 17.67 5.87 3.97
C THR A 364 18.66 5.14 3.06
N PHE A 365 19.65 5.83 2.50
CA PHE A 365 20.73 5.18 1.75
C PHE A 365 21.82 4.56 2.64
N ASP A 366 21.99 5.08 3.86
CA ASP A 366 23.09 4.71 4.77
C ASP A 366 22.65 3.81 5.93
N ASN A 367 21.35 3.49 6.04
CA ASN A 367 20.75 2.78 7.16
C ASN A 367 21.03 3.47 8.52
N SER A 368 21.06 4.80 8.54
CA SER A 368 21.19 5.54 9.79
C SER A 368 19.97 5.36 10.68
N GLU A 369 20.20 4.83 11.88
CA GLU A 369 19.15 4.67 12.89
C GLU A 369 18.65 6.02 13.44
N GLU A 370 19.33 7.13 13.14
CA GLU A 370 18.84 8.49 13.48
C GLU A 370 17.51 8.79 12.78
N TYR A 371 17.32 8.25 11.57
CA TYR A 371 16.17 8.52 10.72
C TYR A 371 15.26 7.30 10.52
N ALA A 372 15.78 6.09 10.72
CA ALA A 372 14.99 4.87 10.58
C ALA A 372 13.85 4.79 11.61
N THR A 373 12.69 4.32 11.16
CA THR A 373 11.55 4.03 12.02
C THR A 373 11.90 2.90 12.99
N GLY A 374 11.50 3.03 14.24
CA GLY A 374 11.65 1.98 15.22
C GLY A 374 10.57 1.99 16.28
N LEU A 375 10.69 1.09 17.25
CA LEU A 375 9.74 0.86 18.33
C LEU A 375 10.43 1.01 19.68
N VAL A 376 9.69 1.56 20.64
CA VAL A 376 10.06 1.53 22.06
C VAL A 376 8.99 0.79 22.83
N PHE A 377 9.37 -0.34 23.41
CA PHE A 377 8.52 -1.17 24.25
C PHE A 377 8.67 -0.70 25.69
N LYS A 378 7.63 -0.08 26.22
CA LYS A 378 7.57 0.45 27.58
C LYS A 378 6.85 -0.53 28.49
N GLY A 379 7.48 -0.83 29.62
CA GLY A 379 6.91 -1.70 30.63
C GLY A 379 7.66 -1.65 31.95
N LYS A 380 7.40 -2.64 32.79
CA LYS A 380 7.98 -2.76 34.13
C LYS A 380 8.66 -4.11 34.32
N TYR A 381 9.86 -4.07 34.87
CA TYR A 381 10.62 -5.24 35.28
C TYR A 381 10.38 -5.55 36.76
N TYR A 382 10.21 -6.83 37.07
CA TYR A 382 10.03 -7.36 38.41
C TYR A 382 11.13 -8.38 38.68
N GLU A 383 11.89 -8.18 39.74
CA GLU A 383 12.87 -9.17 40.20
C GLU A 383 12.15 -10.46 40.63
N LEU A 384 12.84 -11.61 40.62
CA LEU A 384 12.25 -12.91 40.94
C LEU A 384 11.49 -12.93 42.29
N SER A 385 11.99 -12.20 43.29
CA SER A 385 11.33 -12.08 44.60
C SER A 385 9.94 -11.42 44.53
N ASP A 386 9.69 -10.62 43.50
CA ASP A 386 8.47 -9.83 43.28
C ASP A 386 7.57 -10.45 42.21
N TRP A 387 7.99 -11.55 41.58
CA TRP A 387 7.27 -12.23 40.50
C TRP A 387 6.55 -13.49 40.99
N ASP A 388 5.25 -13.61 40.69
CA ASP A 388 4.48 -14.84 40.83
C ASP A 388 4.66 -15.68 39.57
N THR A 389 5.57 -16.66 39.68
CA THR A 389 5.96 -17.55 38.60
C THR A 389 4.83 -18.49 38.16
N THR A 390 3.90 -18.80 39.08
CA THR A 390 2.78 -19.73 38.81
C THR A 390 1.73 -19.02 37.97
N ASN A 391 1.41 -17.78 38.32
CA ASN A 391 0.38 -17.01 37.64
C ASN A 391 0.92 -16.09 36.54
N LYS A 392 2.25 -16.00 36.37
CA LYS A 392 2.95 -15.06 35.46
C LYS A 392 2.47 -13.62 35.63
N GLN A 393 2.62 -13.10 36.85
CA GLN A 393 2.19 -11.74 37.19
C GLN A 393 3.02 -11.16 38.35
N PRO A 394 3.00 -9.83 38.55
CA PRO A 394 3.56 -9.23 39.75
C PRO A 394 2.85 -9.73 41.02
N LYS A 395 3.60 -9.94 42.11
CA LYS A 395 3.01 -10.16 43.43
C LYS A 395 2.25 -8.91 43.89
N PRO A 396 1.17 -9.05 44.68
CA PRO A 396 0.40 -7.91 45.17
C PRO A 396 1.28 -6.85 45.85
N GLY A 397 1.03 -5.58 45.53
CA GLY A 397 1.73 -4.42 46.13
C GLY A 397 3.13 -4.13 45.55
N LYS A 398 3.58 -4.85 44.52
CA LYS A 398 4.87 -4.61 43.86
C LYS A 398 4.72 -3.67 42.66
N SER A 399 5.59 -2.67 42.57
CA SER A 399 5.53 -1.61 41.56
C SER A 399 6.43 -1.80 40.35
N GLY A 400 7.39 -2.75 40.44
CA GLY A 400 8.41 -2.98 39.42
C GLY A 400 9.33 -1.77 39.20
N THR A 401 10.25 -1.90 38.23
CA THR A 401 11.11 -0.82 37.74
C THR A 401 10.83 -0.57 36.28
N ASP A 402 10.64 0.69 35.88
CA ASP A 402 10.38 1.03 34.48
C ASP A 402 11.53 0.58 33.57
N LYS A 403 11.16 0.04 32.40
CA LYS A 403 12.07 -0.42 31.36
C LYS A 403 11.56 -0.06 29.98
N TYR A 404 12.51 0.27 29.12
CA TYR A 404 12.31 0.72 27.76
C TYR A 404 13.25 -0.07 26.86
N TYR A 405 12.69 -0.84 25.92
CA TYR A 405 13.46 -1.58 24.93
C TYR A 405 13.28 -0.94 23.57
N THR A 406 14.37 -0.58 22.91
CA THR A 406 14.33 0.01 21.58
C THR A 406 14.63 -1.04 20.51
N TYR A 407 13.92 -0.97 19.40
CA TYR A 407 14.15 -1.79 18.22
C TYR A 407 14.03 -0.95 16.96
N THR A 408 15.03 -0.95 16.09
CA THR A 408 14.95 -0.31 14.77
C THR A 408 14.42 -1.32 13.76
N ILE A 409 13.37 -0.96 13.02
CA ILE A 409 12.68 -1.90 12.12
C ILE A 409 13.57 -2.20 10.90
N ARG A 410 13.82 -3.49 10.68
CA ARG A 410 14.56 -4.00 9.53
C ARG A 410 13.63 -4.29 8.35
N HIS A 411 14.13 -4.10 7.13
CA HIS A 411 13.39 -4.40 5.89
C HIS A 411 14.03 -5.54 5.11
N SER A 412 15.22 -5.35 4.53
CA SER A 412 15.85 -6.34 3.64
C SER A 412 16.59 -7.48 4.37
N ASP A 413 16.86 -7.34 5.67
CA ASP A 413 17.46 -8.39 6.50
C ASP A 413 16.67 -8.62 7.80
N PRO A 414 15.52 -9.30 7.71
CA PRO A 414 14.71 -9.57 8.90
C PRO A 414 15.40 -10.54 9.88
N THR A 415 16.34 -11.38 9.44
CA THR A 415 17.15 -12.24 10.33
C THR A 415 18.12 -11.45 11.20
N GLY A 416 18.58 -10.29 10.72
CA GLY A 416 19.59 -9.47 11.38
C GLY A 416 21.02 -10.04 11.27
N ALA A 417 21.25 -11.08 10.46
CA ALA A 417 22.56 -11.71 10.27
C ALA A 417 23.44 -10.99 9.23
N GLY A 418 22.84 -10.16 8.38
CA GLY A 418 23.52 -9.36 7.37
C GLY A 418 24.19 -8.11 7.94
N PRO A 419 25.12 -7.50 7.17
CA PRO A 419 25.76 -6.26 7.58
C PRO A 419 24.78 -5.08 7.50
N LYS A 420 24.83 -4.16 8.46
CA LYS A 420 24.03 -2.91 8.44
C LYS A 420 24.31 -2.01 7.24
N THR A 421 25.37 -2.27 6.48
CA THR A 421 25.69 -1.58 5.22
C THR A 421 24.96 -2.15 4.01
N ALA A 422 24.24 -3.27 4.16
CA ALA A 422 23.42 -3.85 3.10
C ALA A 422 22.31 -2.88 2.65
N PRO A 423 21.98 -2.82 1.37
CA PRO A 423 20.88 -1.98 0.89
C PRO A 423 19.59 -2.25 1.66
N MET A 424 18.89 -1.18 2.04
CA MET A 424 17.58 -1.24 2.71
C MET A 424 17.57 -2.11 3.99
N TYR A 425 18.68 -2.19 4.73
CA TYR A 425 18.74 -2.96 5.98
C TYR A 425 17.67 -2.48 6.97
N TYR A 426 17.54 -1.16 7.11
CA TYR A 426 16.42 -0.52 7.80
C TYR A 426 15.54 0.21 6.80
N GLY A 427 14.24 0.29 7.11
CA GLY A 427 13.31 1.07 6.33
C GLY A 427 11.87 0.64 6.58
N ILE A 428 10.96 1.56 6.27
CA ILE A 428 9.54 1.26 6.07
C ILE A 428 9.25 1.52 4.60
N VAL A 429 8.71 0.52 3.91
CA VAL A 429 8.29 0.58 2.51
C VAL A 429 6.77 0.49 2.46
N ARG A 430 6.16 1.31 1.62
CA ARG A 430 4.71 1.33 1.40
C ARG A 430 4.17 -0.04 0.97
N ASN A 431 2.91 -0.31 1.28
CA ASN A 431 2.20 -1.56 0.97
C ASN A 431 2.81 -2.85 1.60
N ASN A 432 3.65 -2.71 2.63
CA ASN A 432 4.20 -3.82 3.40
C ASN A 432 3.65 -3.86 4.85
N ILE A 433 3.66 -5.04 5.46
CA ILE A 433 3.37 -5.29 6.87
C ILE A 433 4.67 -5.73 7.56
N TYR A 434 5.04 -5.02 8.63
CA TYR A 434 6.13 -5.37 9.52
C TYR A 434 5.56 -6.02 10.76
N ARG A 435 5.69 -7.35 10.88
CA ARG A 435 5.26 -8.10 12.06
C ARG A 435 6.44 -8.38 12.98
N ILE A 436 6.40 -7.79 14.17
CA ILE A 436 7.43 -7.99 15.19
C ILE A 436 6.88 -8.96 16.24
N LYS A 437 7.52 -10.12 16.36
CA LYS A 437 7.25 -11.13 17.38
C LYS A 437 8.18 -10.97 18.56
N ILE A 438 7.62 -10.95 19.77
CA ILE A 438 8.36 -10.97 21.03
C ILE A 438 8.65 -12.43 21.38
N GLU A 439 9.91 -12.85 21.27
CA GLU A 439 10.35 -14.20 21.64
C GLU A 439 10.60 -14.33 23.15
N GLY A 440 10.90 -13.21 23.83
CA GLY A 440 11.06 -13.16 25.27
C GLY A 440 11.97 -12.04 25.75
N VAL A 441 12.26 -12.03 27.05
CA VAL A 441 13.17 -11.09 27.70
C VAL A 441 14.27 -11.87 28.42
N VAL A 442 15.53 -11.54 28.14
CA VAL A 442 16.72 -12.27 28.60
C VAL A 442 17.38 -11.54 29.78
N GLY A 443 17.59 -12.28 30.87
CA GLY A 443 17.96 -11.82 32.20
C GLY A 443 19.31 -11.12 32.34
N GLU A 444 20.40 -11.70 31.82
CA GLU A 444 21.77 -11.19 32.08
C GLU A 444 22.01 -9.77 31.53
N LYS A 445 21.40 -9.44 30.40
CA LYS A 445 21.46 -8.11 29.77
C LYS A 445 20.16 -7.31 29.97
N LYS A 446 19.17 -7.90 30.66
CA LYS A 446 17.77 -7.47 30.68
C LYS A 446 17.25 -7.12 29.29
N GLY A 447 17.70 -7.78 28.21
CA GLY A 447 17.40 -7.40 26.82
C GLY A 447 16.18 -8.13 26.27
N MET A 448 15.42 -7.50 25.36
CA MET A 448 14.28 -8.16 24.70
C MET A 448 14.72 -8.81 23.39
N VAL A 449 14.28 -10.04 23.14
CA VAL A 449 14.56 -10.80 21.92
C VAL A 449 13.34 -10.73 21.01
N LEU A 450 13.58 -10.32 19.76
CA LEU A 450 12.55 -10.09 18.78
C LEU A 450 12.87 -10.83 17.48
N THR A 451 11.84 -11.40 16.86
CA THR A 451 11.86 -11.84 15.46
C THR A 451 11.01 -10.89 14.64
N ILE A 452 11.40 -10.61 13.40
CA ILE A 452 10.59 -9.79 12.49
C ILE A 452 10.28 -10.58 11.22
N ALA A 453 9.04 -10.45 10.75
CA ALA A 453 8.58 -10.91 9.46
C ALA A 453 8.09 -9.70 8.65
N VAL A 454 8.64 -9.52 7.45
CA VAL A 454 8.14 -8.51 6.50
C VAL A 454 7.23 -9.24 5.53
N LYS A 455 6.00 -8.75 5.34
CA LYS A 455 4.97 -9.40 4.52
C LYS A 455 4.36 -8.40 3.56
N LYS A 456 3.87 -8.86 2.41
CA LYS A 456 3.01 -8.03 1.56
C LYS A 456 1.60 -7.91 2.14
N TRP A 457 1.00 -6.74 2.00
CA TRP A 457 -0.25 -6.39 2.65
C TRP A 457 -1.48 -6.83 1.84
N ALA A 458 -1.99 -8.05 2.06
CA ALA A 458 -3.12 -8.59 1.27
C ALA A 458 -3.97 -9.73 1.92
N LYS A 459 -5.29 -9.71 1.74
CA LYS A 459 -6.36 -10.61 2.25
C LYS A 459 -6.14 -12.15 2.25
N TYR A 460 -6.39 -12.84 3.37
CA TYR A 460 -6.81 -14.25 3.40
C TYR A 460 -8.33 -14.34 3.60
N THR A 461 -9.02 -15.28 2.94
CA THR A 461 -10.39 -15.66 3.31
C THR A 461 -10.43 -17.17 3.47
N HIS A 462 -10.76 -17.66 4.67
CA HIS A 462 -11.21 -19.04 4.83
C HIS A 462 -12.58 -19.16 4.17
N ALA A 463 -12.79 -20.19 3.35
CA ALA A 463 -14.13 -20.70 3.15
C ALA A 463 -14.51 -21.41 4.44
N GLU A 464 -15.51 -20.89 5.17
CA GLU A 464 -16.19 -21.70 6.17
C GLU A 464 -16.95 -22.79 5.41
N THR A 465 -16.49 -24.03 5.53
CA THR A 465 -17.37 -25.17 5.29
C THR A 465 -18.36 -25.19 6.45
N SER A 466 -19.59 -24.75 6.19
CA SER A 466 -20.73 -25.13 7.03
C SER A 466 -20.79 -26.65 7.12
N MET A 467 -21.10 -27.16 8.32
CA MET A 467 -21.20 -28.58 8.66
C MET A 467 -21.93 -29.44 7.62
#